data_AF-A0A933JBC5-F1
#
_entry.id   AF-A0A933JBC5-F1
#
_cell.length_a   1.000
_cell.length_b   1.000
_cell.length_c   1.000
_cell.angle_alpha   90.00
_cell.angle_beta   90.00
_cell.angle_gamma   90.00
#
_symmetry.space_group_name_H-M   'P 1'
#
loop_
_entity.id
_entity.type
_entity.pdbx_description
1 polymer ?
#
loop_
_entity_poly.entity_id
_entity_poly.type
_entity_poly.pdbx_seq_one_letter_code
_entity_poly.pdbx_strand_id
1 'polypeptide(L)'
;MYPYGKISVNLAFHEAGHIFLGFFGEFIRTLGGTLSQVLIPSACAVHFLRRGSRLGAQLCLFWVGENLLNISIYAGDAIKQELPLVGGGCHDWTYLLTEMELIAHTEGTARVIFWAGSAVIFYSLYLIGNDAFKPRPPRGCCINPGFTQGYTVYCSGRIHPTLHMVCDKSHRYFVQQAP
;
A
#
# COMPACT_ATOMS: atom_id res chain seq x y z
N MET A 1 -8.18 -27.15 -18.99
CA MET A 1 -7.35 -26.16 -19.70
C MET A 1 -8.07 -24.82 -19.64
N TYR A 2 -7.75 -23.97 -18.65
CA TYR A 2 -8.36 -22.64 -18.53
C TYR A 2 -7.60 -21.63 -19.40
N PRO A 3 -8.26 -20.92 -20.32
CA PRO A 3 -7.61 -20.00 -21.25
C PRO A 3 -7.54 -18.59 -20.65
N TYR A 4 -6.65 -18.33 -19.70
CA TYR A 4 -6.35 -16.96 -19.27
C TYR A 4 -4.87 -16.80 -18.93
N GLY A 5 -4.05 -16.57 -19.96
CA GLY A 5 -2.70 -16.02 -19.85
C GLY A 5 -2.69 -14.56 -19.41
N LYS A 6 -3.39 -14.24 -18.31
CA LYS A 6 -3.34 -12.92 -17.66
C LYS A 6 -2.57 -13.07 -16.36
N ILE A 7 -1.27 -12.84 -16.42
CA ILE A 7 -0.47 -12.58 -15.23
C ILE A 7 -1.03 -11.31 -14.58
N SER A 8 -1.51 -11.42 -13.35
CA SER A 8 -1.90 -10.23 -12.57
C SER A 8 -0.65 -9.38 -12.29
N VAL A 9 -0.83 -8.09 -12.05
CA VAL A 9 0.30 -7.20 -11.71
C VAL A 9 1.03 -7.71 -10.45
N ASN A 10 0.28 -8.21 -9.47
CA ASN A 10 0.84 -8.83 -8.28
C ASN A 10 1.70 -10.04 -8.67
N LEU A 11 1.21 -10.93 -9.53
CA LEU A 11 1.95 -12.11 -9.97
C LEU A 11 3.22 -11.74 -10.77
N ALA A 12 3.18 -10.72 -11.62
CA ALA A 12 4.37 -10.22 -12.30
C ALA A 12 5.46 -9.77 -11.32
N PHE A 13 5.06 -9.08 -10.24
CA PHE A 13 5.98 -8.66 -9.20
C PHE A 13 6.51 -9.84 -8.39
N HIS A 14 5.71 -10.87 -8.16
CA HIS A 14 6.14 -12.11 -7.52
C HIS A 14 7.26 -12.79 -8.31
N GLU A 15 7.05 -13.02 -9.60
CA GLU A 15 8.08 -13.63 -10.45
C GLU A 15 9.36 -12.77 -10.51
N ALA A 16 9.21 -11.44 -10.56
CA ALA A 16 10.35 -10.54 -10.50
C ALA A 16 11.15 -10.70 -9.20
N GLY A 17 10.47 -10.97 -8.07
CA GLY A 17 11.11 -11.20 -6.78
C GLY A 17 12.04 -12.41 -6.79
N HIS A 18 11.60 -13.52 -7.38
CA HIS A 18 12.46 -14.71 -7.55
C HIS A 18 13.69 -14.42 -8.39
N ILE A 19 13.57 -13.60 -9.44
CA ILE A 19 14.70 -13.21 -10.29
C ILE A 19 15.68 -12.33 -9.52
N PHE A 20 15.17 -11.28 -8.86
CA PHE A 20 16.03 -10.32 -8.14
C PHE A 20 16.69 -10.93 -6.92
N LEU A 21 16.04 -11.87 -6.24
CA LEU A 21 16.59 -12.51 -5.04
C LEU A 21 17.18 -13.90 -5.33
N GLY A 22 17.21 -14.32 -6.59
CA GLY A 22 17.71 -15.63 -7.02
C GLY A 22 19.22 -15.82 -6.85
N PHE A 23 19.97 -14.74 -6.61
CA PHE A 23 21.39 -14.84 -6.27
C PHE A 23 21.62 -15.22 -4.79
N PHE A 24 20.59 -15.14 -3.95
CA PHE A 24 20.63 -15.65 -2.59
C PHE A 24 20.26 -17.15 -2.57
N GLY A 25 20.43 -17.80 -1.41
CA GLY A 25 20.02 -19.20 -1.24
C GLY A 25 18.54 -19.45 -1.52
N GLU A 26 18.18 -20.72 -1.75
CA GLU A 26 16.85 -21.17 -2.17
C GLU A 26 15.71 -20.57 -1.33
N PHE A 27 15.86 -20.57 -0.01
CA PHE A 27 14.89 -19.96 0.91
C PHE A 27 14.61 -18.48 0.61
N ILE A 28 15.65 -17.67 0.41
CA ILE A 28 15.48 -16.23 0.16
C ILE A 28 14.93 -16.00 -1.25
N ARG A 29 15.37 -16.80 -2.23
CA ARG A 29 14.82 -16.77 -3.58
C ARG A 29 13.31 -17.03 -3.56
N THR A 30 12.88 -18.09 -2.91
CA THR A 30 11.47 -18.51 -2.86
C THR A 30 10.62 -17.53 -2.06
N LEU A 31 11.11 -17.07 -0.91
CA LEU A 31 10.48 -16.00 -0.14
C LEU A 31 10.39 -14.69 -0.94
N GLY A 32 11.35 -14.49 -1.84
CA GLY A 32 11.52 -13.28 -2.61
C GLY A 32 10.31 -12.88 -3.45
N GLY A 33 9.55 -13.84 -3.99
CA GLY A 33 8.35 -13.52 -4.76
C GLY A 33 7.24 -12.89 -3.91
N THR A 34 6.94 -13.49 -2.75
CA THR A 34 5.97 -12.92 -1.81
C THR A 34 6.45 -11.57 -1.27
N LEU A 35 7.76 -11.42 -1.01
CA LEU A 35 8.32 -10.16 -0.53
C LEU A 35 8.19 -9.03 -1.55
N SER A 36 8.54 -9.26 -2.82
CA SER A 36 8.45 -8.23 -3.85
C SER A 36 7.01 -7.76 -4.10
N GLN A 37 6.04 -8.68 -4.06
CA GLN A 37 4.61 -8.37 -4.13
C GLN A 37 4.17 -7.35 -3.08
N VAL A 38 4.71 -7.42 -1.87
CA VAL A 38 4.38 -6.50 -0.77
C VAL A 38 5.26 -5.25 -0.77
N LEU A 39 6.55 -5.40 -1.08
CA LEU A 39 7.52 -4.30 -1.02
C LEU A 39 7.28 -3.23 -2.09
N ILE A 40 6.87 -3.62 -3.30
CA ILE A 40 6.63 -2.67 -4.40
C ILE A 40 5.48 -1.70 -4.08
N PRO A 41 4.26 -2.16 -3.72
CA PRO A 41 3.18 -1.25 -3.32
C PRO A 41 3.55 -0.44 -2.07
N SER A 42 4.32 -1.02 -1.13
CA SER A 42 4.83 -0.29 0.04
C SER A 42 5.78 0.85 -0.34
N ALA A 43 6.70 0.62 -1.28
CA ALA A 43 7.60 1.64 -1.81
C ALA A 43 6.83 2.76 -2.53
N CYS A 44 5.81 2.40 -3.31
CA CYS A 44 4.90 3.37 -3.91
C CYS A 44 4.16 4.21 -2.85
N ALA A 45 3.69 3.58 -1.77
CA ALA A 45 3.05 4.29 -0.66
C ALA A 45 4.01 5.33 -0.04
N VAL A 46 5.25 4.93 0.27
CA VAL A 46 6.30 5.83 0.79
C VAL A 46 6.60 6.96 -0.19
N HIS A 47 6.69 6.66 -1.49
CA HIS A 47 6.91 7.67 -2.52
C HIS A 47 5.79 8.72 -2.53
N PHE A 48 4.53 8.30 -2.53
CA PHE A 48 3.39 9.23 -2.53
C PHE A 48 3.31 10.04 -1.23
N LEU A 49 3.62 9.44 -0.08
CA LEU A 49 3.73 10.15 1.19
C LEU A 49 4.79 11.27 1.11
N ARG A 50 5.98 10.96 0.58
CA ARG A 50 7.06 11.95 0.40
C ARG A 50 6.69 13.07 -0.57
N ARG A 51 5.80 12.80 -1.53
CA ARG A 51 5.28 13.80 -2.49
C ARG A 51 4.08 14.59 -1.96
N GLY A 52 3.62 14.30 -0.74
CA GLY A 52 2.46 14.94 -0.12
C GLY A 52 1.10 14.44 -0.65
N SER A 53 1.09 13.40 -1.47
CA SER A 53 -0.15 12.80 -2.00
C SER A 53 -0.69 11.78 -1.01
N ARG A 54 -1.56 12.24 -0.09
CA ARG A 54 -2.18 11.36 0.92
C ARG A 54 -3.04 10.27 0.29
N LEU A 55 -3.89 10.63 -0.67
CA LEU A 55 -4.75 9.66 -1.33
C LEU A 55 -3.95 8.61 -2.09
N GLY A 56 -2.89 9.00 -2.80
CA GLY A 56 -2.02 8.04 -3.50
C GLY A 56 -1.38 7.05 -2.52
N ALA A 57 -0.88 7.53 -1.38
CA ALA A 57 -0.33 6.68 -0.35
C ALA A 57 -1.35 5.72 0.26
N GLN A 58 -2.57 6.19 0.52
CA GLN A 58 -3.66 5.39 1.05
C GLN A 58 -4.07 4.30 0.04
N LEU A 59 -4.23 4.63 -1.24
CA LEU A 59 -4.53 3.63 -2.27
C LEU A 59 -3.42 2.57 -2.40
N CYS A 60 -2.15 2.97 -2.27
CA CYS A 60 -1.05 2.00 -2.21
C CYS A 60 -1.10 1.12 -0.96
N LEU A 61 -1.51 1.67 0.20
CA LEU A 61 -1.71 0.88 1.41
C LEU A 61 -2.86 -0.13 1.27
N PHE A 62 -3.96 0.27 0.63
CA PHE A 62 -5.03 -0.65 0.25
C PHE A 62 -4.49 -1.79 -0.62
N TRP A 63 -3.65 -1.45 -1.61
CA TRP A 63 -3.03 -2.43 -2.50
C TRP A 63 -2.06 -3.38 -1.77
N VAL A 64 -1.34 -2.93 -0.73
CA VAL A 64 -0.58 -3.82 0.17
C VAL A 64 -1.51 -4.84 0.83
N GLY A 65 -2.64 -4.38 1.37
CA GLY A 65 -3.61 -5.27 2.02
C GLY A 65 -4.22 -6.29 1.05
N GLU A 66 -4.52 -5.88 -0.19
CA GLU A 66 -5.00 -6.77 -1.24
C GLU A 66 -3.95 -7.83 -1.63
N ASN A 67 -2.66 -7.47 -1.68
CA ASN A 67 -1.58 -8.44 -1.85
C ASN A 67 -1.54 -9.46 -0.71
N LEU A 68 -1.68 -9.03 0.54
CA LEU A 68 -1.72 -9.94 1.69
C LEU A 68 -2.91 -10.91 1.60
N LEU A 69 -4.08 -10.45 1.12
CA LEU A 69 -5.20 -11.37 0.90
C LEU A 69 -4.89 -12.41 -0.17
N ASN A 70 -4.28 -12.02 -1.30
CA ASN A 70 -3.83 -12.98 -2.32
C ASN A 70 -2.81 -13.98 -1.78
N ILE A 71 -1.84 -13.50 -1.00
CA ILE A 71 -0.82 -14.33 -0.35
C ILE A 71 -1.47 -15.30 0.64
N SER A 72 -2.54 -14.90 1.35
CA SER A 72 -3.24 -15.80 2.27
C SER A 72 -3.87 -16.99 1.56
N ILE A 73 -4.49 -16.76 0.39
CA ILE A 73 -5.05 -17.82 -0.46
C ILE A 73 -3.92 -18.73 -0.96
N TYR A 74 -2.81 -18.15 -1.44
CA TYR A 74 -1.66 -18.91 -1.93
C TYR A 74 -1.00 -19.77 -0.84
N ALA A 75 -0.79 -19.21 0.36
CA ALA A 75 -0.26 -19.93 1.50
C ALA A 75 -1.19 -21.07 1.99
N GLY A 76 -2.50 -20.85 1.93
CA GLY A 76 -3.51 -21.86 2.28
C GLY A 76 -3.56 -23.02 1.28
N ASP A 77 -3.16 -22.78 0.03
CA ASP A 77 -3.10 -23.79 -1.03
C ASP A 77 -1.82 -24.64 -0.99
N ALA A 78 -0.90 -24.39 -0.05
CA ALA A 78 0.42 -25.04 -0.03
C ALA A 78 0.42 -26.57 0.03
N ILE A 79 -0.65 -27.24 0.47
CA ILE A 79 -0.77 -28.71 0.38
C ILE A 79 -1.59 -29.13 -0.84
N LYS A 80 -2.68 -28.41 -1.15
CA LYS A 80 -3.64 -28.78 -2.19
C LYS A 80 -3.10 -28.51 -3.59
N GLN A 81 -2.31 -27.44 -3.73
CA GLN A 81 -1.67 -27.00 -4.97
C GLN A 81 -2.66 -26.89 -6.14
N GLU A 82 -3.90 -26.45 -5.86
CA GLU A 82 -4.95 -26.28 -6.86
C GLU A 82 -4.72 -25.01 -7.71
N LEU A 83 -3.97 -24.04 -7.19
CA LEU A 83 -3.65 -22.82 -7.92
C LEU A 83 -2.63 -23.09 -9.04
N PRO A 84 -2.88 -22.57 -10.26
CA PRO A 84 -1.95 -22.74 -11.38
C PRO A 84 -0.66 -21.95 -11.14
N LEU A 85 0.47 -22.64 -11.24
CA LEU A 85 1.79 -22.00 -11.18
C LEU A 85 2.16 -21.31 -12.50
N VAL A 86 2.85 -20.19 -12.39
CA VAL A 86 3.59 -19.60 -13.52
C VAL A 86 4.97 -20.25 -13.54
N GLY A 87 5.40 -20.76 -14.70
CA GLY A 87 6.71 -21.41 -14.86
C GLY A 87 6.78 -22.90 -14.46
N GLY A 88 5.82 -23.41 -13.68
CA GLY A 88 5.81 -24.80 -13.19
C GLY A 88 6.88 -25.08 -12.13
N GLY A 89 6.80 -26.24 -11.45
CA GLY A 89 7.76 -26.63 -10.40
C GLY A 89 7.14 -26.77 -9.01
N CYS A 90 7.94 -26.50 -7.98
CA CYS A 90 7.50 -26.56 -6.58
C CYS A 90 6.74 -25.29 -6.19
N HIS A 91 5.61 -25.44 -5.50
CA HIS A 91 4.86 -24.32 -4.92
C HIS A 91 5.69 -23.61 -3.84
N ASP A 92 5.83 -22.30 -3.94
CA ASP A 92 6.70 -21.53 -3.03
C ASP A 92 6.32 -21.74 -1.57
N TRP A 93 5.03 -21.64 -1.26
CA TRP A 93 4.53 -21.80 0.10
C TRP A 93 4.61 -23.23 0.61
N THR A 94 4.59 -24.24 -0.27
CA THR A 94 4.90 -25.62 0.12
C THR A 94 6.34 -25.70 0.60
N TYR A 95 7.28 -25.17 -0.19
CA TYR A 95 8.70 -25.17 0.18
C TYR A 95 8.94 -24.39 1.47
N LEU A 96 8.49 -23.14 1.55
CA LEU A 96 8.70 -22.26 2.70
C LEU A 96 8.12 -22.85 3.99
N LEU A 97 6.90 -23.37 3.97
CA LEU A 97 6.30 -23.98 5.15
C LEU A 97 6.95 -25.31 5.52
N THR A 98 7.48 -26.05 4.55
CA THR A 98 8.24 -27.28 4.84
C THR A 98 9.55 -26.95 5.54
N GLU A 99 10.32 -25.99 5.02
CA GLU A 99 11.59 -25.55 5.62
C GLU A 99 11.41 -24.91 7.01
N MET A 100 10.26 -24.26 7.24
CA MET A 100 9.92 -23.72 8.56
C MET A 100 9.28 -24.76 9.51
N GLU A 101 9.10 -26.01 9.08
CA GLU A 101 8.39 -27.06 9.83
C GLU A 101 6.93 -26.71 10.17
N LEU A 102 6.31 -25.83 9.38
CA LEU A 102 4.95 -25.32 9.53
C LEU A 102 3.97 -25.85 8.48
N ILE A 103 4.37 -26.83 7.65
CA ILE A 103 3.52 -27.37 6.59
C ILE A 103 2.21 -27.97 7.11
N ALA A 104 2.16 -28.47 8.34
CA ALA A 104 0.92 -28.93 8.98
C ALA A 104 -0.04 -27.79 9.37
N HIS A 105 0.41 -26.54 9.31
CA HIS A 105 -0.31 -25.34 9.78
C HIS A 105 -0.68 -24.38 8.65
N THR A 106 -0.83 -24.85 7.40
CA THR A 106 -1.21 -24.03 6.23
C THR A 106 -2.41 -23.13 6.49
N GLU A 107 -3.51 -23.69 7.03
CA GLU A 107 -4.73 -22.93 7.32
C GLU A 107 -4.52 -21.85 8.39
N GLY A 108 -3.69 -22.14 9.40
CA GLY A 108 -3.35 -21.19 10.45
C GLY A 108 -2.55 -20.02 9.89
N THR A 109 -1.53 -20.32 9.08
CA THR A 109 -0.73 -19.32 8.37
C THR A 109 -1.59 -18.46 7.46
N ALA A 110 -2.43 -19.09 6.61
CA ALA A 110 -3.36 -18.38 5.73
C ALA A 110 -4.26 -17.43 6.52
N ARG A 111 -4.83 -17.90 7.64
CA ARG A 111 -5.74 -17.10 8.48
C ARG A 111 -5.03 -15.88 9.10
N VAL A 112 -3.81 -16.04 9.59
CA VAL A 112 -3.03 -14.91 10.14
C VAL A 112 -2.78 -13.86 9.07
N ILE A 113 -2.34 -14.29 7.88
CA ILE A 113 -2.08 -13.39 6.75
C ILE A 113 -3.37 -12.70 6.29
N PHE A 114 -4.49 -13.45 6.23
CA PHE A 114 -5.80 -12.92 5.86
C PHE A 114 -6.25 -11.80 6.82
N TRP A 115 -6.13 -12.01 8.13
CA TRP A 115 -6.50 -10.99 9.11
C TRP A 115 -5.57 -9.79 9.06
N ALA A 116 -4.27 -9.99 8.85
CA ALA A 116 -3.33 -8.90 8.64
C ALA A 116 -3.69 -8.06 7.40
N GLY A 117 -3.94 -8.72 6.26
CA GLY A 117 -4.37 -8.04 5.03
C GLY A 117 -5.69 -7.30 5.18
N SER A 118 -6.68 -7.93 5.81
CA SER A 118 -7.97 -7.30 6.12
C SER A 118 -7.80 -6.06 7.00
N ALA A 119 -6.98 -6.15 8.05
CA ALA A 119 -6.70 -5.01 8.93
C ALA A 119 -6.06 -3.84 8.18
N VAL A 120 -5.10 -4.11 7.28
CA VAL A 120 -4.47 -3.09 6.44
C VAL A 120 -5.49 -2.43 5.50
N ILE A 121 -6.37 -3.21 4.87
CA ILE A 121 -7.45 -2.67 4.01
C ILE A 121 -8.37 -1.75 4.80
N PHE A 122 -8.88 -2.21 5.95
CA PHE A 122 -9.80 -1.41 6.76
C PHE A 122 -9.13 -0.14 7.29
N TYR A 123 -7.86 -0.23 7.70
CA TYR A 123 -7.11 0.95 8.10
C TYR A 123 -6.93 1.95 6.95
N SER A 124 -6.63 1.47 5.75
CA SER A 124 -6.57 2.32 4.56
C SER A 124 -7.91 3.00 4.26
N LEU A 125 -9.02 2.26 4.30
CA LEU A 125 -10.37 2.81 4.08
C LEU A 125 -10.74 3.84 5.15
N TYR A 126 -10.39 3.58 6.41
CA TYR A 126 -10.54 4.54 7.50
C TYR A 126 -9.79 5.85 7.23
N LEU A 127 -8.53 5.77 6.78
CA LEU A 127 -7.75 6.96 6.42
C LEU A 127 -8.37 7.74 5.26
N ILE A 128 -8.81 7.05 4.20
CA ILE A 128 -9.48 7.67 3.05
C ILE A 128 -10.78 8.34 3.50
N GLY A 129 -11.59 7.65 4.29
CA GLY A 129 -12.83 8.19 4.85
C GLY A 129 -12.57 9.45 5.67
N ASN A 130 -11.65 9.38 6.62
CA ASN A 130 -11.26 10.53 7.45
C ASN A 130 -10.79 11.74 6.63
N ASP A 131 -10.06 11.52 5.53
CA ASP A 131 -9.61 12.61 4.66
C ASP A 131 -10.71 13.11 3.72
N ALA A 132 -11.68 12.27 3.34
CA ALA A 132 -12.82 12.64 2.52
C ALA A 132 -13.83 13.51 3.30
N PHE A 133 -14.02 13.24 4.60
CA PHE A 133 -14.92 14.01 5.46
C PHE A 133 -14.31 15.32 5.99
N LYS A 134 -13.02 15.59 5.76
CA LYS A 134 -12.42 16.88 6.10
C LYS A 134 -12.92 17.96 5.13
N PRO A 135 -13.41 19.11 5.65
CA PRO A 135 -13.81 20.21 4.79
C PRO A 135 -12.64 20.62 3.90
N ARG A 136 -12.90 20.75 2.59
CA ARG A 136 -11.93 21.34 1.67
C ARG A 136 -12.23 22.83 1.56
N PRO A 137 -11.23 23.70 1.75
CA PRO A 137 -11.46 25.12 1.50
C PRO A 137 -11.78 25.35 0.02
N PRO A 138 -12.52 26.42 -0.32
CA PRO A 138 -12.68 26.88 -1.70
C PRO A 138 -11.32 27.04 -2.39
N ARG A 139 -11.29 26.93 -3.73
CA ARG A 139 -10.03 27.10 -4.49
C ARG A 139 -9.40 28.46 -4.15
N GLY A 140 -8.10 28.45 -3.87
CA GLY A 140 -7.35 29.64 -3.47
C GLY A 140 -7.47 29.95 -1.99
N CYS A 141 -8.25 29.21 -1.19
CA CYS A 141 -8.32 29.38 0.25
C CYS A 141 -7.70 28.19 0.99
N CYS A 142 -7.27 28.39 2.24
CA CYS A 142 -6.78 27.34 3.13
C CYS A 142 -7.76 27.17 4.32
N ILE A 143 -7.51 26.25 5.29
CA ILE A 143 -8.24 26.15 6.60
C ILE A 143 -7.35 26.23 7.87
N ASN A 144 -7.42 27.30 8.68
CA ASN A 144 -6.48 27.53 9.78
C ASN A 144 -7.12 26.89 10.99
N PRO A 145 -6.50 25.85 11.57
CA PRO A 145 -6.96 25.31 12.83
C PRO A 145 -6.62 26.33 13.92
N GLY A 146 -7.50 27.31 14.12
CA GLY A 146 -7.42 28.23 15.23
C GLY A 146 -7.53 27.48 16.55
N PHE A 147 -6.80 27.96 17.56
CA PHE A 147 -6.58 27.28 18.85
C PHE A 147 -7.86 27.07 19.69
N THR A 148 -9.00 27.63 19.28
CA THR A 148 -10.28 27.52 19.98
C THR A 148 -11.43 27.44 18.97
N GLN A 149 -11.95 26.22 18.76
CA GLN A 149 -13.30 25.93 18.28
C GLN A 149 -13.78 26.69 17.03
N GLY A 150 -13.09 26.51 15.91
CA GLY A 150 -13.60 26.94 14.61
C GLY A 150 -12.56 26.87 13.50
N TYR A 151 -13.00 26.49 12.30
CA TYR A 151 -12.19 26.60 11.10
C TYR A 151 -12.33 28.01 10.55
N THR A 152 -11.25 28.80 10.54
CA THR A 152 -11.23 30.08 9.80
C THR A 152 -10.68 29.80 8.40
N VAL A 153 -11.48 30.04 7.37
CA VAL A 153 -11.04 29.97 5.96
C VAL A 153 -10.34 31.29 5.64
N TYR A 154 -9.12 31.24 5.08
CA TYR A 154 -8.53 32.46 4.49
C TYR A 154 -8.25 32.19 3.02
N CYS A 155 -8.64 33.15 2.20
CA CYS A 155 -8.44 33.11 0.77
C CYS A 155 -7.19 33.90 0.38
N SER A 156 -6.47 33.38 -0.61
CA SER A 156 -5.29 33.99 -1.20
C SER A 156 -5.63 35.43 -1.58
N GLY A 157 -4.82 36.34 -1.05
CA GLY A 157 -5.06 37.77 -1.11
C GLY A 157 -3.90 38.53 -0.50
N ARG A 158 -3.79 39.80 -0.87
CA ARG A 158 -2.79 40.72 -0.33
C ARG A 158 -3.29 41.23 1.02
N ILE A 159 -2.56 40.96 2.11
CA ILE A 159 -2.95 41.35 3.49
C ILE A 159 -2.31 42.69 3.87
N HIS A 160 -1.12 42.95 3.32
CA HIS A 160 -0.33 44.17 3.47
C HIS A 160 0.37 44.45 2.13
N PRO A 161 0.76 45.69 1.77
CA PRO A 161 1.47 45.99 0.51
C PRO A 161 2.66 45.07 0.21
N THR A 162 3.29 44.49 1.23
CA THR A 162 4.46 43.61 1.14
C THR A 162 4.20 42.15 1.54
N LEU A 163 2.98 41.76 1.93
CA LEU A 163 2.68 40.41 2.43
C LEU A 163 1.51 39.77 1.67
N HIS A 164 1.74 38.56 1.18
CA HIS A 164 0.75 37.71 0.55
C HIS A 164 0.42 36.52 1.44
N MET A 165 -0.87 36.19 1.51
CA MET A 165 -1.32 34.94 2.08
C MET A 165 -1.19 33.84 1.03
N VAL A 166 -0.43 32.79 1.33
CA VAL A 166 -0.19 31.69 0.41
C VAL A 166 -0.65 30.38 1.02
N CYS A 167 -1.31 29.57 0.19
CA CYS A 167 -1.65 28.20 0.51
C CYS A 167 -0.60 27.25 -0.02
N ASP A 168 -0.01 26.42 0.85
CA ASP A 168 0.77 25.29 0.33
C ASP A 168 -0.14 24.18 -0.21
N LYS A 169 0.46 23.20 -0.91
CA LYS A 169 -0.26 22.05 -1.48
C LYS A 169 -0.93 21.14 -0.45
N SER A 170 -0.61 21.29 0.83
CA SER A 170 -1.21 20.59 1.97
C SER A 170 -2.28 21.42 2.69
N HIS A 171 -2.75 22.50 2.07
CA HIS A 171 -3.77 23.42 2.61
C HIS A 171 -3.35 24.10 3.93
N ARG A 172 -2.04 24.23 4.15
CA ARG A 172 -1.50 25.01 5.27
C ARG A 172 -1.25 26.45 4.86
N TYR A 173 -1.38 27.35 5.82
CA TYR A 173 -1.24 28.79 5.66
C TYR A 173 0.18 29.20 5.91
N PHE A 174 0.66 30.07 5.05
CA PHE A 174 1.90 30.79 5.30
C PHE A 174 1.71 32.24 4.83
N VAL A 175 2.31 33.15 5.59
CA VAL A 175 2.46 34.54 5.16
C VAL A 175 3.83 34.64 4.51
N GLN A 176 3.88 35.07 3.25
CA GLN A 176 5.12 35.23 2.49
C GLN A 176 5.27 36.67 2.03
N GLN A 177 6.51 37.17 1.96
CA GLN A 177 6.80 38.48 1.37
C GLN A 177 6.44 38.47 -0.13
N ALA A 178 5.81 39.56 -0.58
CA ALA A 178 5.57 39.81 -1.99
C ALA A 178 6.92 39.87 -2.74
N PRO A 179 7.02 39.30 -3.95
CA PRO A 179 8.21 39.46 -4.79
C PRO A 179 8.45 40.93 -5.18
#